data_AF-A0A3C1UI04-F1
#
_entry.id   AF-A0A3C1UI04-F1
#
_cell.length_a   1.000
_cell.length_b   1.000
_cell.length_c   1.000
_cell.angle_alpha   90.00
_cell.angle_beta   90.00
_cell.angle_gamma   90.00
#
_symmetry.space_group_name_H-M   'P 1'
#
loop_
_entity.id
_entity.type
_entity.pdbx_description
1 polymer ?
#
loop_
_entity_poly.entity_id
_entity_poly.type
_entity_poly.pdbx_seq_one_letter_code
_entity_poly.pdbx_strand_id
1 'polypeptide(L)'
;MLVWIFLMVSYNLRNLYNHFKMKKTILSMLLAAAASVSAMAADTWSLQGTTFTVDTLFHNQVGPGTTSTSLWFRNPANGDALRVFYATMDLTNPYLKLRGVCATDKVAGNETISGMAKRKSKAGERYFVGINADFFMTSGTTNRGVSKVGTPVGSTVVDGVIYRARNNARTFKNFVVDTKGSVYVNPFFFGGSVEAPNGKKATLGGINVNANEKSASNQNKVTIYNDLYYGATAETGAGCEVAAVLVEGEKFETAKPFKMKLVGNPSTAGDMDIAKGGYVLHGHGTAATFISELHEGDIITVSPSWTFGDLSVEPYQVISGNPKILENGETLQSEGDRGDASARHPRSAVGYGDGGKKAYFLVVDGRSPISSGVRTTWLADIMRYAGATDAMNVDGGGSSVLYTS
;
A
#
# COMPACT_ATOMS: atom_id res chain seq x y z
N MET A 1 41.02 68.34 -49.54
CA MET A 1 40.77 67.10 -50.30
C MET A 1 41.45 65.85 -49.71
N LEU A 2 42.56 65.96 -48.96
CA LEU A 2 43.24 64.80 -48.36
C LEU A 2 42.61 64.24 -47.05
N VAL A 3 41.81 65.03 -46.32
CA VAL A 3 41.21 64.59 -45.03
C VAL A 3 40.01 63.65 -45.24
N TRP A 4 39.30 63.77 -46.37
CA TRP A 4 38.13 62.94 -46.67
C TRP A 4 38.48 61.53 -47.16
N ILE A 5 39.61 61.36 -47.84
CA ILE A 5 40.07 60.05 -48.33
C ILE A 5 40.52 59.16 -47.16
N PHE A 6 41.18 59.73 -46.14
CA PHE A 6 41.59 58.99 -44.95
C PHE A 6 40.41 58.47 -44.11
N LEU A 7 39.34 59.27 -43.98
CA LEU A 7 38.13 58.85 -43.26
C LEU A 7 37.37 57.73 -43.97
N MET A 8 37.26 57.79 -45.30
CA MET A 8 36.58 56.76 -46.10
C MET A 8 37.34 55.41 -46.12
N VAL A 9 38.67 55.45 -46.18
CA VAL A 9 39.52 54.24 -46.12
C VAL A 9 39.47 53.62 -44.70
N SER A 10 39.47 54.44 -43.64
CA SER A 10 39.38 53.94 -42.26
C SER A 10 38.02 53.32 -41.92
N TYR A 11 36.93 53.85 -42.49
CA TYR A 11 35.57 53.33 -42.29
C TYR A 11 35.36 52.00 -43.02
N ASN A 12 35.85 51.88 -44.27
CA ASN A 12 35.78 50.63 -45.03
C ASN A 12 36.65 49.52 -44.42
N LEU A 13 37.84 49.83 -43.89
CA LEU A 13 38.69 48.85 -43.21
C LEU A 13 38.09 48.36 -41.88
N ARG A 14 37.41 49.23 -41.11
CA ARG A 14 36.70 48.82 -39.88
C ARG A 14 35.49 47.92 -40.18
N ASN A 15 34.75 48.21 -41.24
CA ASN A 15 33.63 47.37 -41.66
C ASN A 15 34.09 46.02 -42.23
N LEU A 16 35.18 45.97 -43.00
CA LEU A 16 35.77 44.70 -43.44
C LEU A 16 36.32 43.87 -42.27
N TYR A 17 36.98 44.50 -41.30
CA TYR A 17 37.51 43.83 -40.11
C TYR A 17 36.40 43.27 -39.21
N ASN A 18 35.30 44.02 -39.03
CA ASN A 18 34.15 43.55 -38.28
C ASN A 18 33.39 42.43 -39.02
N HIS A 19 33.30 42.48 -40.35
CA HIS A 19 32.66 41.43 -41.14
C HIS A 19 33.46 40.11 -41.13
N PHE A 20 34.81 40.18 -41.11
CA PHE A 20 35.68 39.02 -40.94
C PHE A 20 35.73 38.46 -39.51
N LYS A 21 35.66 39.32 -38.48
CA LYS A 21 35.50 38.87 -37.08
C LYS A 21 34.17 38.18 -36.88
N MET A 22 33.07 38.75 -37.39
CA MET A 22 31.73 38.19 -37.23
C MET A 22 31.56 36.85 -37.96
N LYS A 23 32.18 36.66 -39.14
CA LYS A 23 32.21 35.34 -39.82
C LYS A 23 33.06 34.30 -39.07
N LYS A 24 34.18 34.68 -38.43
CA LYS A 24 34.96 33.77 -37.58
C LYS A 24 34.25 33.43 -36.27
N THR A 25 33.48 34.36 -35.69
CA THR A 25 32.68 34.12 -34.48
C THR A 25 31.41 33.30 -34.78
N ILE A 26 30.77 33.50 -35.93
CA ILE A 26 29.61 32.70 -36.35
C ILE A 26 30.03 31.29 -36.81
N LEU A 27 31.20 31.13 -37.45
CA LEU A 27 31.72 29.80 -37.80
C LEU A 27 32.26 29.03 -36.58
N SER A 28 32.75 29.71 -35.54
CA SER A 28 33.12 29.08 -34.25
C SER A 28 31.92 28.82 -33.34
N MET A 29 30.82 29.57 -33.46
CA MET A 29 29.54 29.23 -32.81
C MET A 29 28.78 28.11 -33.54
N LEU A 30 28.95 27.96 -34.86
CA LEU A 30 28.38 26.84 -35.62
C LEU A 30 29.21 25.55 -35.56
N LEU A 31 30.52 25.62 -35.32
CA LEU A 31 31.34 24.42 -35.03
C LEU A 31 31.33 24.01 -33.54
N ALA A 32 30.96 24.90 -32.62
CA ALA A 32 30.72 24.53 -31.21
C ALA A 32 29.30 23.97 -30.95
N ALA A 33 28.41 24.03 -31.95
CA ALA A 33 27.09 23.40 -31.93
C ALA A 33 27.06 22.01 -32.58
N ALA A 34 28.21 21.51 -33.06
CA ALA A 34 28.38 20.16 -33.56
C ALA A 34 29.33 19.39 -32.63
N ALA A 35 28.84 18.26 -32.11
CA ALA A 35 29.56 17.27 -31.31
C ALA A 35 29.76 17.58 -29.81
N SER A 36 28.64 17.67 -29.10
CA SER A 36 28.44 16.75 -27.97
C SER A 36 26.97 16.36 -27.90
N VAL A 37 26.50 15.59 -28.89
CA VAL A 37 25.56 14.52 -28.55
C VAL A 37 26.42 13.52 -27.78
N SER A 38 26.64 13.78 -26.49
CA SER A 38 26.91 12.69 -25.59
C SER A 38 25.71 11.78 -25.79
N ALA A 39 25.93 10.64 -26.45
CA ALA A 39 25.05 9.51 -26.26
C ALA A 39 24.97 9.36 -24.74
N MET A 40 23.88 9.83 -24.15
CA MET A 40 23.52 9.46 -22.79
C MET A 40 23.49 7.94 -22.88
N ALA A 41 24.51 7.29 -22.33
CA ALA A 41 24.55 5.84 -22.30
C ALA A 41 23.21 5.44 -21.68
N ALA A 42 22.37 4.75 -22.45
CA ALA A 42 21.07 4.36 -21.94
C ALA A 42 21.34 3.50 -20.70
N ASP A 43 20.73 3.88 -19.56
CA ASP A 43 21.00 3.21 -18.30
C ASP A 43 20.67 1.73 -18.45
N THR A 44 21.59 0.86 -18.02
CA THR A 44 21.37 -0.58 -18.07
C THR A 44 21.03 -1.08 -16.68
N TRP A 45 19.88 -1.71 -16.51
CA TRP A 45 19.48 -2.34 -15.25
C TRP A 45 19.49 -3.86 -15.41
N SER A 46 20.00 -4.57 -14.40
CA SER A 46 19.97 -6.03 -14.36
C SER A 46 18.88 -6.49 -13.42
N LEU A 47 17.90 -7.23 -13.94
CA LEU A 47 16.81 -7.83 -13.16
C LEU A 47 17.09 -9.33 -13.08
N GLN A 48 17.58 -9.78 -11.92
CA GLN A 48 18.00 -11.17 -11.69
C GLN A 48 18.86 -11.75 -12.84
N GLY A 49 19.89 -11.03 -13.26
CA GLY A 49 20.81 -11.45 -14.33
C GLY A 49 20.31 -11.18 -15.76
N THR A 50 19.07 -10.70 -15.94
CA THR A 50 18.57 -10.24 -17.25
C THR A 50 18.81 -8.75 -17.40
N THR A 51 19.64 -8.37 -18.37
CA THR A 51 19.97 -6.96 -18.64
C THR A 51 18.94 -6.30 -19.55
N PHE A 52 18.49 -5.12 -19.16
CA PHE A 52 17.62 -4.25 -19.94
C PHE A 52 18.31 -2.90 -20.18
N THR A 53 18.17 -2.38 -21.39
CA THR A 53 18.32 -0.94 -21.64
C THR A 53 17.08 -0.23 -21.11
N VAL A 54 17.26 0.85 -20.34
CA VAL A 54 16.20 1.58 -19.66
C VAL A 54 16.14 3.02 -20.17
N ASP A 55 15.01 3.39 -20.76
CA ASP A 55 14.74 4.77 -21.14
C ASP A 55 13.78 5.39 -20.13
N THR A 56 14.10 6.59 -19.64
CA THR A 56 13.14 7.42 -18.91
C THR A 56 12.25 8.14 -19.91
N LEU A 57 10.95 7.83 -19.88
CA LEU A 57 9.97 8.42 -20.80
C LEU A 57 9.22 9.59 -20.18
N PHE A 58 9.12 9.59 -18.86
CA PHE A 58 8.53 10.69 -18.11
C PHE A 58 9.21 10.74 -16.75
N HIS A 59 9.54 11.94 -16.29
CA HIS A 59 9.91 12.22 -14.91
C HIS A 59 9.51 13.65 -14.59
N ASN A 60 8.56 13.83 -13.68
CA ASN A 60 8.13 15.17 -13.27
C ASN A 60 7.57 15.17 -11.86
N GLN A 61 7.55 16.35 -11.25
CA GLN A 61 6.85 16.60 -10.00
C GLN A 61 5.34 16.60 -10.23
N VAL A 62 4.61 15.77 -9.49
CA VAL A 62 3.13 15.64 -9.58
C VAL A 62 2.41 16.16 -8.34
N GLY A 63 3.17 16.58 -7.32
CA GLY A 63 2.69 17.21 -6.11
C GLY A 63 3.84 17.67 -5.21
N PRO A 64 3.56 18.29 -4.06
CA PRO A 64 4.59 18.71 -3.11
C PRO A 64 5.49 17.52 -2.75
N GLY A 65 6.82 17.64 -2.91
CA GLY A 65 7.75 16.56 -2.57
C GLY A 65 7.52 15.21 -3.27
N THR A 66 6.73 15.15 -4.34
CA THR A 66 6.36 13.90 -5.01
C THR A 66 6.64 13.95 -6.51
N THR A 67 7.41 12.98 -7.00
CA THR A 67 7.66 12.78 -8.44
C THR A 67 6.96 11.54 -8.96
N SER A 68 6.58 11.57 -10.23
CA SER A 68 6.16 10.38 -10.98
C SER A 68 7.13 10.14 -12.13
N THR A 69 7.50 8.88 -12.32
CA THR A 69 8.42 8.42 -13.35
C THR A 69 7.77 7.30 -14.17
N SER A 70 7.95 7.32 -15.49
CA SER A 70 7.67 6.17 -16.35
C SER A 70 8.91 5.77 -17.12
N LEU A 71 9.17 4.47 -17.17
CA LEU A 71 10.35 3.88 -17.78
C LEU A 71 9.94 2.85 -18.84
N TRP A 72 10.80 2.69 -19.84
CA TRP A 72 10.70 1.63 -20.83
C TRP A 72 11.96 0.78 -20.83
N PHE A 73 11.80 -0.47 -20.42
CA PHE A 73 12.86 -1.46 -20.40
C PHE A 73 12.81 -2.23 -21.71
N ARG A 74 13.96 -2.44 -22.33
CA ARG A 74 14.10 -3.22 -23.56
C ARG A 74 15.27 -4.18 -23.43
N ASN A 75 15.03 -5.45 -23.68
CA ASN A 75 16.08 -6.44 -23.79
C ASN A 75 16.45 -6.61 -25.27
N PRO A 76 17.61 -6.12 -25.73
CA PRO A 76 17.99 -6.18 -27.13
C PRO A 76 18.26 -7.61 -27.61
N ALA A 77 18.50 -8.56 -26.71
CA ALA A 77 18.84 -9.94 -27.07
C ALA A 77 17.63 -10.78 -27.49
N ASN A 78 16.44 -10.48 -26.97
CA ASN A 78 15.23 -11.28 -27.22
C ASN A 78 13.97 -10.45 -27.51
N GLY A 79 14.08 -9.12 -27.54
CA GLY A 79 12.96 -8.21 -27.80
C GLY A 79 11.97 -8.06 -26.65
N ASP A 80 12.27 -8.59 -25.47
CA ASP A 80 11.43 -8.45 -24.28
C ASP A 80 11.34 -6.99 -23.82
N ALA A 81 10.19 -6.58 -23.30
CA ALA A 81 9.94 -5.21 -22.92
C ALA A 81 9.09 -5.08 -21.65
N LEU A 82 9.35 -4.05 -20.84
CA LEU A 82 8.56 -3.70 -19.66
C LEU A 82 8.15 -2.22 -19.70
N ARG A 83 6.91 -1.96 -19.31
CA ARG A 83 6.40 -0.63 -18.98
C ARG A 83 6.29 -0.51 -17.48
N VAL A 84 7.11 0.36 -16.91
CA VAL A 84 7.22 0.57 -15.47
C VAL A 84 6.80 2.00 -15.14
N PHE A 85 5.97 2.14 -14.12
CA PHE A 85 5.54 3.42 -13.59
C PHE A 85 5.79 3.41 -12.09
N TYR A 86 6.41 4.45 -11.57
CA TYR A 86 6.52 4.61 -10.12
C TYR A 86 6.38 6.06 -9.69
N ALA A 87 6.01 6.25 -8.44
CA ALA A 87 6.01 7.53 -7.78
C ALA A 87 6.87 7.45 -6.52
N THR A 88 7.59 8.54 -6.25
CA THR A 88 8.40 8.72 -5.04
C THR A 88 7.85 9.90 -4.28
N MET A 89 7.61 9.73 -2.99
CA MET A 89 7.00 10.72 -2.10
C MET A 89 7.92 10.97 -0.91
N ASP A 90 8.30 12.23 -0.70
CA ASP A 90 9.11 12.68 0.43
C ASP A 90 8.24 12.86 1.69
N LEU A 91 8.32 11.89 2.60
CA LEU A 91 7.56 11.87 3.85
C LEU A 91 8.11 12.85 4.90
N THR A 92 9.23 13.54 4.64
CA THR A 92 9.69 14.64 5.51
C THR A 92 8.90 15.93 5.27
N ASN A 93 8.15 16.01 4.17
CA ASN A 93 7.29 17.15 3.87
C ASN A 93 6.04 17.12 4.78
N PRO A 94 5.82 18.14 5.64
CA PRO A 94 4.73 18.12 6.63
C PRO A 94 3.32 18.19 6.02
N TYR A 95 3.21 18.52 4.72
CA TYR A 95 1.94 18.55 3.99
C TYR A 95 1.57 17.21 3.36
N LEU A 96 2.46 16.22 3.43
CA LEU A 96 2.29 14.91 2.84
C LEU A 96 1.92 13.88 3.89
N LYS A 97 0.92 13.05 3.58
CA LYS A 97 0.47 11.94 4.43
C LYS A 97 0.29 10.69 3.60
N LEU A 98 0.83 9.58 4.09
CA LEU A 98 0.61 8.28 3.51
C LEU A 98 -0.63 7.66 4.16
N ARG A 99 -1.70 7.43 3.37
CA ARG A 99 -2.99 6.95 3.86
C ARG A 99 -3.51 5.82 2.98
N GLY A 100 -4.06 4.79 3.61
CA GLY A 100 -4.89 3.81 2.92
C GLY A 100 -6.25 4.42 2.57
N VAL A 101 -7.02 3.72 1.73
CA VAL A 101 -8.45 3.99 1.52
C VAL A 101 -9.15 2.65 1.41
N CYS A 102 -10.20 2.45 2.20
CA CYS A 102 -11.08 1.30 2.04
C CYS A 102 -12.20 1.67 1.04
N ALA A 103 -12.44 0.81 0.06
CA ALA A 103 -13.55 0.98 -0.87
C ALA A 103 -14.86 1.03 -0.08
N THR A 104 -15.78 1.91 -0.49
CA THR A 104 -17.14 2.08 0.10
C THR A 104 -17.22 2.34 1.62
N ASP A 105 -16.09 2.49 2.31
CA ASP A 105 -16.00 2.59 3.78
C ASP A 105 -16.72 1.44 4.52
N LYS A 106 -16.70 0.24 3.93
CA LYS A 106 -17.22 -1.00 4.52
C LYS A 106 -16.22 -2.14 4.30
N VAL A 107 -16.38 -3.24 5.04
CA VAL A 107 -15.49 -4.40 4.88
C VAL A 107 -15.55 -4.94 3.46
N ALA A 108 -16.70 -4.87 2.77
CA ALA A 108 -16.90 -5.30 1.39
C ALA A 108 -17.39 -4.15 0.51
N GLY A 109 -17.02 -4.26 -0.77
CA GLY A 109 -17.31 -3.26 -1.80
C GLY A 109 -16.11 -3.03 -2.70
N ASN A 110 -16.37 -2.66 -3.95
CA ASN A 110 -15.34 -2.31 -4.91
C ASN A 110 -15.50 -0.86 -5.34
N GLU A 111 -14.36 -0.21 -5.56
CA GLU A 111 -14.30 1.16 -6.04
C GLU A 111 -13.02 1.32 -6.85
N THR A 112 -13.06 2.12 -7.92
CA THR A 112 -11.85 2.43 -8.68
C THR A 112 -10.91 3.32 -7.84
N ILE A 113 -9.60 3.24 -8.08
CA ILE A 113 -8.62 4.10 -7.39
C ILE A 113 -8.97 5.59 -7.57
N SER A 114 -9.36 6.00 -8.78
CA SER A 114 -9.80 7.36 -9.06
C SER A 114 -11.10 7.75 -8.35
N GLY A 115 -12.04 6.81 -8.20
CA GLY A 115 -13.26 6.99 -7.41
C GLY A 115 -12.94 7.25 -5.95
N MET A 116 -12.11 6.41 -5.35
CA MET A 116 -11.64 6.55 -3.97
C MET A 116 -10.92 7.89 -3.75
N ALA A 117 -9.99 8.24 -4.64
CA ALA A 117 -9.26 9.51 -4.57
C ALA A 117 -10.21 10.70 -4.63
N LYS A 118 -11.20 10.69 -5.54
CA LYS A 118 -12.20 11.75 -5.66
C LYS A 118 -13.10 11.83 -4.42
N ARG A 119 -13.59 10.70 -3.92
CA ARG A 119 -14.50 10.62 -2.76
C ARG A 119 -13.85 11.08 -1.47
N LYS A 120 -12.58 10.76 -1.27
CA LYS A 120 -11.84 11.12 -0.05
C LYS A 120 -11.22 12.52 -0.10
N SER A 121 -11.02 13.08 -1.30
CA SER A 121 -10.54 14.44 -1.45
C SER A 121 -11.61 15.46 -1.03
N LYS A 122 -11.19 16.49 -0.31
CA LYS A 122 -12.01 17.61 0.18
C LYS A 122 -11.17 18.88 0.26
N ALA A 123 -11.79 20.03 0.55
CA ALA A 123 -11.05 21.27 0.74
C ALA A 123 -9.96 21.08 1.82
N GLY A 124 -8.71 21.43 1.49
CA GLY A 124 -7.54 21.27 2.37
C GLY A 124 -6.90 19.88 2.40
N GLU A 125 -7.48 18.87 1.73
CA GLU A 125 -6.96 17.50 1.73
C GLU A 125 -7.26 16.80 0.40
N ARG A 126 -6.23 16.51 -0.40
CA ARG A 126 -6.37 15.90 -1.72
C ARG A 126 -5.54 14.62 -1.82
N TYR A 127 -6.16 13.56 -2.30
CA TYR A 127 -5.48 12.34 -2.73
C TYR A 127 -5.05 12.54 -4.19
N PHE A 128 -3.75 12.74 -4.42
CA PHE A 128 -3.24 13.12 -5.74
C PHE A 128 -2.31 12.08 -6.37
N VAL A 129 -1.89 11.07 -5.61
CA VAL A 129 -1.10 9.93 -6.08
C VAL A 129 -1.48 8.68 -5.29
N GLY A 130 -1.47 7.52 -5.92
CA GLY A 130 -1.66 6.24 -5.23
C GLY A 130 -1.71 5.04 -6.16
N ILE A 131 -1.71 3.84 -5.58
CA ILE A 131 -1.88 2.58 -6.29
C ILE A 131 -2.97 1.74 -5.65
N ASN A 132 -3.38 0.67 -6.33
CA ASN A 132 -4.12 -0.41 -5.68
C ASN A 132 -3.27 -1.10 -4.60
N ALA A 133 -3.93 -1.68 -3.59
CA ALA A 133 -3.28 -2.32 -2.44
C ALA A 133 -3.76 -3.76 -2.23
N ASP A 134 -4.54 -4.01 -1.19
CA ASP A 134 -4.87 -5.35 -0.69
C ASP A 134 -5.40 -6.30 -1.77
N PHE A 135 -5.02 -7.57 -1.66
CA PHE A 135 -5.80 -8.66 -2.25
C PHE A 135 -7.20 -8.65 -1.64
N PHE A 136 -8.22 -8.94 -2.45
CA PHE A 136 -9.62 -8.93 -1.99
C PHE A 136 -10.39 -10.16 -2.51
N MET A 137 -11.50 -10.47 -1.85
CA MET A 137 -12.43 -11.52 -2.28
C MET A 137 -13.12 -11.12 -3.58
N THR A 138 -12.99 -11.93 -4.63
CA THR A 138 -13.59 -11.66 -5.94
C THR A 138 -14.97 -12.31 -6.12
N SER A 139 -15.40 -13.13 -5.16
CA SER A 139 -16.69 -13.82 -5.16
C SER A 139 -17.12 -14.16 -3.74
N GLY A 140 -18.36 -14.62 -3.60
CA GLY A 140 -18.92 -15.14 -2.35
C GLY A 140 -20.01 -14.27 -1.75
N THR A 141 -20.88 -14.92 -0.99
CA THR A 141 -21.99 -14.32 -0.25
C THR A 141 -21.99 -14.82 1.20
N THR A 142 -22.63 -14.06 2.09
CA THR A 142 -23.00 -14.56 3.42
C THR A 142 -24.17 -15.53 3.30
N ASN A 143 -24.46 -16.26 4.38
CA ASN A 143 -25.67 -17.05 4.53
C ASN A 143 -26.97 -16.21 4.41
N ARG A 144 -26.88 -14.89 4.58
CA ARG A 144 -27.98 -13.92 4.37
C ARG A 144 -28.03 -13.33 2.95
N GLY A 145 -27.21 -13.82 2.02
CA GLY A 145 -27.16 -13.32 0.64
C GLY A 145 -26.44 -11.98 0.46
N VAL A 146 -25.76 -11.46 1.50
CA VAL A 146 -24.96 -10.23 1.39
C VAL A 146 -23.65 -10.54 0.66
N SER A 147 -23.28 -9.72 -0.31
CA SER A 147 -22.03 -9.89 -1.07
C SER A 147 -20.80 -9.73 -0.18
N LYS A 148 -19.82 -10.62 -0.36
CA LYS A 148 -18.47 -10.51 0.23
C LYS A 148 -17.44 -9.95 -0.74
N VAL A 149 -17.85 -9.63 -1.96
CA VAL A 149 -16.94 -9.14 -3.01
C VAL A 149 -16.34 -7.80 -2.58
N GLY A 150 -15.03 -7.66 -2.74
CA GLY A 150 -14.27 -6.50 -2.29
C GLY A 150 -13.71 -6.62 -0.87
N THR A 151 -14.02 -7.69 -0.13
CA THR A 151 -13.45 -7.89 1.21
C THR A 151 -11.94 -8.08 1.17
N PRO A 152 -11.14 -7.22 1.85
CA PRO A 152 -9.71 -7.41 1.93
C PRO A 152 -9.36 -8.79 2.51
N VAL A 153 -8.43 -9.50 1.91
CA VAL A 153 -7.98 -10.81 2.37
C VAL A 153 -7.16 -10.67 3.66
N GLY A 154 -6.31 -9.66 3.73
CA GLY A 154 -5.44 -9.39 4.88
C GLY A 154 -6.08 -8.49 5.93
N SER A 155 -5.20 -7.82 6.68
CA SER A 155 -5.60 -6.80 7.65
C SER A 155 -5.68 -5.44 6.97
N THR A 156 -6.71 -4.68 7.29
CA THR A 156 -6.98 -3.36 6.73
C THR A 156 -7.43 -2.42 7.84
N VAL A 157 -6.58 -1.45 8.15
CA VAL A 157 -6.86 -0.36 9.10
C VAL A 157 -6.58 0.93 8.37
N VAL A 158 -7.53 1.87 8.36
CA VAL A 158 -7.35 3.17 7.70
C VAL A 158 -7.78 4.25 8.68
N ASP A 159 -6.86 5.15 9.00
CA ASP A 159 -7.09 6.24 9.94
C ASP A 159 -7.53 5.76 11.33
N GLY A 160 -7.03 4.60 11.75
CA GLY A 160 -7.45 3.91 12.97
C GLY A 160 -8.82 3.22 12.88
N VAL A 161 -9.55 3.34 11.76
CA VAL A 161 -10.80 2.60 11.51
C VAL A 161 -10.46 1.16 11.10
N ILE A 162 -11.07 0.20 11.78
CA ILE A 162 -10.72 -1.22 11.69
C ILE A 162 -11.74 -1.92 10.80
N TYR A 163 -11.37 -2.07 9.52
CA TYR A 163 -12.19 -2.83 8.58
C TYR A 163 -11.98 -4.33 8.77
N ARG A 164 -10.73 -4.74 9.00
CA ARG A 164 -10.35 -6.12 9.27
C ARG A 164 -9.02 -6.18 10.03
N ALA A 165 -8.95 -6.97 11.09
CA ALA A 165 -7.68 -7.28 11.78
C ALA A 165 -7.54 -8.80 11.89
N ARG A 166 -6.56 -9.35 11.20
CA ARG A 166 -6.40 -10.78 10.95
C ARG A 166 -5.00 -11.25 11.35
N ASN A 167 -4.94 -12.37 12.09
CA ASN A 167 -3.67 -12.98 12.48
C ASN A 167 -3.12 -13.93 11.40
N ASN A 168 -2.76 -13.40 10.23
CA ASN A 168 -2.26 -14.19 9.09
C ASN A 168 -0.87 -13.75 8.58
N ALA A 169 -0.07 -13.15 9.47
CA ALA A 169 1.25 -12.58 9.22
C ALA A 169 2.22 -13.54 8.50
N ARG A 170 2.04 -14.85 8.71
CA ARG A 170 2.83 -15.91 8.05
C ARG A 170 2.64 -15.87 6.53
N THR A 171 1.43 -15.61 6.06
CA THR A 171 1.10 -15.55 4.63
C THR A 171 1.14 -14.10 4.13
N PHE A 172 0.41 -13.19 4.77
CA PHE A 172 0.33 -11.79 4.33
C PHE A 172 1.24 -10.92 5.19
N LYS A 173 1.88 -9.94 4.56
CA LYS A 173 2.76 -8.96 5.19
C LYS A 173 2.01 -7.65 5.28
N ASN A 174 2.37 -6.82 6.24
CA ASN A 174 1.69 -5.55 6.47
C ASN A 174 2.62 -4.41 6.09
N PHE A 175 2.09 -3.47 5.30
CA PHE A 175 2.65 -2.13 5.25
C PHE A 175 1.91 -1.31 6.30
N VAL A 176 2.65 -0.83 7.29
CA VAL A 176 2.10 -0.14 8.46
C VAL A 176 2.64 1.29 8.50
N VAL A 177 1.74 2.24 8.74
CA VAL A 177 2.11 3.56 9.26
C VAL A 177 1.55 3.64 10.67
N ASP A 178 2.42 3.77 11.66
CA ASP A 178 1.99 3.87 13.06
C ASP A 178 1.49 5.29 13.41
N THR A 179 0.95 5.47 14.61
CA THR A 179 0.47 6.77 15.10
C THR A 179 1.58 7.82 15.26
N LYS A 180 2.85 7.43 15.24
CA LYS A 180 4.02 8.31 15.29
C LYS A 180 4.53 8.68 13.89
N GLY A 181 3.98 8.08 12.83
CA GLY A 181 4.40 8.27 11.44
C GLY A 181 5.52 7.33 11.00
N SER A 182 5.94 6.38 11.82
CA SER A 182 6.94 5.37 11.46
C SER A 182 6.34 4.38 10.46
N VAL A 183 7.15 3.98 9.48
CA VAL A 183 6.72 3.10 8.39
C VAL A 183 7.41 1.74 8.48
N TYR A 184 6.65 0.67 8.26
CA TYR A 184 7.13 -0.70 8.35
C TYR A 184 6.59 -1.57 7.22
N VAL A 185 7.37 -2.59 6.82
CA VAL A 185 6.94 -3.67 5.92
C VAL A 185 7.33 -4.99 6.58
N ASN A 186 6.45 -5.52 7.43
CA ASN A 186 6.76 -6.67 8.29
C ASN A 186 5.54 -7.57 8.47
N PRO A 187 5.73 -8.86 8.82
CA PRO A 187 4.66 -9.77 9.20
C PRO A 187 4.18 -9.45 10.64
N PHE A 188 3.35 -8.40 10.81
CA PHE A 188 2.79 -8.10 12.12
C PHE A 188 1.66 -9.08 12.49
N PHE A 189 1.79 -9.71 13.66
CA PHE A 189 0.78 -10.58 14.24
C PHE A 189 -0.22 -9.74 15.03
N PHE A 190 -1.50 -9.83 14.64
CA PHE A 190 -2.60 -9.28 15.42
C PHE A 190 -3.07 -10.29 16.47
N GLY A 191 -3.37 -9.82 17.67
CA GLY A 191 -3.96 -10.65 18.71
C GLY A 191 -4.34 -9.83 19.93
N GLY A 192 -4.40 -10.48 21.09
CA GLY A 192 -4.67 -9.80 22.35
C GLY A 192 -5.45 -10.68 23.31
N SER A 193 -6.14 -10.03 24.25
CA SER A 193 -7.02 -10.71 25.21
C SER A 193 -8.34 -9.97 25.41
N VAL A 194 -9.33 -10.71 25.87
CA VAL A 194 -10.60 -10.21 26.39
C VAL A 194 -10.70 -10.69 27.84
N GLU A 195 -10.87 -9.75 28.76
CA GLU A 195 -10.93 -10.00 30.20
C GLU A 195 -12.34 -9.70 30.74
N ALA A 196 -12.92 -10.68 31.44
CA ALA A 196 -14.21 -10.59 32.10
C ALA A 196 -14.10 -9.89 33.48
N PRO A 197 -15.21 -9.41 34.07
CA PRO A 197 -15.18 -8.76 35.40
C PRO A 197 -14.59 -9.62 36.52
N ASN A 198 -14.68 -10.95 36.40
CA ASN A 198 -14.11 -11.91 37.35
C ASN A 198 -12.62 -12.21 37.13
N GLY A 199 -11.95 -11.51 36.19
CA GLY A 199 -10.54 -11.68 35.86
C GLY A 199 -10.22 -12.85 34.93
N LYS A 200 -11.21 -13.68 34.54
CA LYS A 200 -11.00 -14.71 33.52
C LYS A 200 -10.67 -14.06 32.18
N LYS A 201 -9.80 -14.71 31.40
CA LYS A 201 -9.34 -14.21 30.09
C LYS A 201 -9.58 -15.22 28.98
N ALA A 202 -9.94 -14.70 27.81
CA ALA A 202 -9.87 -15.40 26.54
C ALA A 202 -8.93 -14.67 25.58
N THR A 203 -8.37 -15.41 24.63
CA THR A 203 -7.51 -14.83 23.58
C THR A 203 -8.36 -14.13 22.52
N LEU A 204 -7.98 -12.91 22.15
CA LEU A 204 -8.53 -12.21 20.99
C LEU A 204 -7.86 -12.74 19.71
N GLY A 205 -8.65 -13.26 18.78
CA GLY A 205 -8.17 -13.83 17.51
C GLY A 205 -8.20 -12.87 16.33
N GLY A 206 -9.21 -12.01 16.27
CA GLY A 206 -9.39 -11.11 15.13
C GLY A 206 -10.57 -10.16 15.26
N ILE A 207 -10.66 -9.25 14.29
CA ILE A 207 -11.77 -8.32 14.11
C ILE A 207 -12.28 -8.44 12.67
N ASN A 208 -13.59 -8.62 12.49
CA ASN A 208 -14.23 -8.77 11.17
C ASN A 208 -13.58 -9.87 10.31
N VAL A 209 -13.24 -10.99 10.95
CA VAL A 209 -12.70 -12.19 10.30
C VAL A 209 -13.65 -13.33 10.53
N ASN A 210 -13.64 -14.34 9.65
CA ASN A 210 -14.39 -15.55 9.93
C ASN A 210 -13.73 -16.30 11.11
N ALA A 211 -14.52 -16.66 12.12
CA ALA A 211 -14.05 -17.31 13.33
C ALA A 211 -13.57 -18.76 13.08
N ASN A 212 -14.07 -19.40 12.03
CA ASN A 212 -13.66 -20.73 11.57
C ASN A 212 -12.42 -20.70 10.64
N GLU A 213 -11.84 -19.52 10.39
CA GLU A 213 -10.70 -19.37 9.50
C GLU A 213 -9.42 -20.02 10.07
N LYS A 214 -9.14 -21.25 9.62
CA LYS A 214 -7.99 -22.04 10.06
C LYS A 214 -6.65 -21.35 9.81
N SER A 215 -6.51 -20.69 8.67
CA SER A 215 -5.27 -20.02 8.26
C SER A 215 -4.91 -18.83 9.16
N ALA A 216 -5.89 -18.22 9.83
CA ALA A 216 -5.67 -17.18 10.84
C ALA A 216 -5.62 -17.73 12.28
N SER A 217 -5.77 -19.05 12.45
CA SER A 217 -5.80 -19.73 13.75
C SER A 217 -6.86 -19.12 14.69
N ASN A 218 -8.05 -18.78 14.19
CA ASN A 218 -9.11 -18.18 15.02
C ASN A 218 -9.85 -19.18 15.91
N GLN A 219 -9.54 -20.48 15.79
CA GLN A 219 -10.10 -21.51 16.66
C GLN A 219 -9.74 -21.25 18.12
N ASN A 220 -10.70 -21.49 19.02
CA ASN A 220 -10.55 -21.35 20.47
C ASN A 220 -10.29 -19.90 20.93
N LYS A 221 -10.68 -18.92 20.11
CA LYS A 221 -10.47 -17.48 20.37
C LYS A 221 -11.78 -16.71 20.23
N VAL A 222 -11.77 -15.50 20.79
CA VAL A 222 -12.82 -14.51 20.60
C VAL A 222 -12.55 -13.73 19.32
N THR A 223 -13.58 -13.54 18.49
CA THR A 223 -13.58 -12.62 17.35
C THR A 223 -14.57 -11.50 17.64
N ILE A 224 -14.19 -10.25 17.32
CA ILE A 224 -15.10 -9.09 17.46
C ILE A 224 -15.58 -8.68 16.07
N TYR A 225 -16.88 -8.47 15.93
CA TYR A 225 -17.50 -7.91 14.73
C TYR A 225 -18.00 -6.50 15.02
N ASN A 226 -17.82 -5.58 14.07
CA ASN A 226 -18.35 -4.22 14.12
C ASN A 226 -19.33 -3.96 12.97
N ASP A 227 -20.00 -2.81 13.01
CA ASP A 227 -21.04 -2.43 12.05
C ASP A 227 -20.53 -2.09 10.63
N LEU A 228 -19.22 -2.18 10.39
CA LEU A 228 -18.62 -2.11 9.05
C LEU A 228 -18.64 -3.47 8.34
N TYR A 229 -18.98 -4.54 9.05
CA TYR A 229 -19.04 -5.90 8.52
C TYR A 229 -20.29 -6.14 7.63
N TYR A 230 -20.78 -7.37 7.54
CA TYR A 230 -21.91 -7.72 6.65
C TYR A 230 -23.30 -7.50 7.29
N GLY A 231 -23.39 -6.70 8.35
CA GLY A 231 -24.62 -6.46 9.12
C GLY A 231 -24.96 -7.53 10.16
N ALA A 232 -24.33 -8.71 10.08
CA ALA A 232 -24.39 -9.78 11.07
C ALA A 232 -23.04 -10.51 11.10
N THR A 233 -22.80 -11.36 12.10
CA THR A 233 -21.54 -12.10 12.23
C THR A 233 -21.30 -13.10 11.10
N ALA A 234 -22.36 -13.55 10.41
CA ALA A 234 -22.31 -14.56 9.35
C ALA A 234 -21.64 -15.88 9.79
N GLU A 235 -21.68 -16.18 11.09
CA GLU A 235 -21.17 -17.42 11.68
C GLU A 235 -22.33 -18.41 11.84
N THR A 236 -22.25 -19.54 11.14
CA THR A 236 -23.30 -20.57 11.11
C THR A 236 -22.90 -21.86 11.84
N GLY A 237 -21.84 -21.81 12.64
CA GLY A 237 -21.25 -22.96 13.35
C GLY A 237 -21.43 -22.92 14.86
N ALA A 238 -20.91 -23.94 15.54
CA ALA A 238 -20.92 -24.01 17.00
C ALA A 238 -20.04 -22.88 17.60
N GLY A 239 -20.68 -21.98 18.34
CA GLY A 239 -20.05 -20.86 19.02
C GLY A 239 -21.05 -20.20 19.97
N CYS A 240 -20.60 -19.18 20.68
CA CYS A 240 -21.45 -18.36 21.52
C CYS A 240 -21.20 -16.88 21.22
N GLU A 241 -22.26 -16.11 21.08
CA GLU A 241 -22.23 -14.72 20.65
C GLU A 241 -22.91 -13.82 21.67
N VAL A 242 -22.38 -12.62 21.86
CA VAL A 242 -22.99 -11.61 22.74
C VAL A 242 -22.81 -10.21 22.15
N ALA A 243 -23.89 -9.42 22.17
CA ALA A 243 -23.87 -8.05 21.69
C ALA A 243 -23.23 -7.12 22.72
N ALA A 244 -22.49 -6.11 22.24
CA ALA A 244 -21.79 -5.15 23.05
C ALA A 244 -21.79 -3.74 22.45
N VAL A 245 -21.56 -2.76 23.32
CA VAL A 245 -21.27 -1.37 22.96
C VAL A 245 -19.98 -0.92 23.65
N LEU A 246 -19.31 0.10 23.13
CA LEU A 246 -18.23 0.75 23.87
C LEU A 246 -18.77 1.38 25.15
N VAL A 247 -17.98 1.33 26.23
CA VAL A 247 -18.25 2.17 27.42
C VAL A 247 -18.06 3.64 27.03
N GLU A 248 -18.83 4.53 27.64
CA GLU A 248 -18.74 5.97 27.36
C GLU A 248 -17.30 6.50 27.51
N GLY A 249 -16.82 7.25 26.52
CA GLY A 249 -15.46 7.80 26.48
C GLY A 249 -14.39 6.85 25.93
N GLU A 250 -14.69 5.55 25.79
CA GLU A 250 -13.77 4.59 25.17
C GLU A 250 -13.77 4.71 23.63
N LYS A 251 -12.69 4.24 23.02
CA LYS A 251 -12.55 4.17 21.56
C LYS A 251 -12.22 2.75 21.13
N PHE A 252 -12.87 2.29 20.06
CA PHE A 252 -12.53 1.00 19.44
C PHE A 252 -11.22 1.14 18.66
N GLU A 253 -10.15 0.56 19.20
CA GLU A 253 -8.78 0.66 18.67
C GLU A 253 -8.10 -0.72 18.63
N THR A 254 -6.89 -0.83 18.07
CA THR A 254 -6.22 -2.14 17.86
C THR A 254 -4.90 -2.34 18.60
N ALA A 255 -4.46 -1.38 19.41
CA ALA A 255 -3.20 -1.50 20.15
C ALA A 255 -3.24 -0.90 21.57
N LYS A 256 -4.41 -0.41 22.00
CA LYS A 256 -4.64 0.09 23.36
C LYS A 256 -5.81 -0.64 23.99
N PRO A 257 -5.76 -0.94 25.29
CA PRO A 257 -6.90 -1.49 25.99
C PRO A 257 -8.09 -0.52 25.95
N PHE A 258 -9.28 -1.08 25.78
CA PHE A 258 -10.54 -0.35 25.87
C PHE A 258 -11.62 -1.22 26.50
N LYS A 259 -12.71 -0.60 26.96
CA LYS A 259 -13.82 -1.29 27.62
C LYS A 259 -15.07 -1.36 26.76
N MET A 260 -15.76 -2.50 26.86
CA MET A 260 -17.07 -2.71 26.24
C MET A 260 -18.06 -3.17 27.29
N LYS A 261 -19.31 -2.72 27.17
CA LYS A 261 -20.44 -3.18 27.97
C LYS A 261 -21.31 -4.12 27.15
N LEU A 262 -21.65 -5.27 27.71
CA LEU A 262 -22.57 -6.22 27.08
C LEU A 262 -24.01 -5.71 27.17
N VAL A 263 -24.76 -5.80 26.08
CA VAL A 263 -26.14 -5.26 25.94
C VAL A 263 -27.18 -6.34 25.66
N GLY A 264 -26.82 -7.60 25.89
CA GLY A 264 -27.73 -8.74 25.86
C GLY A 264 -27.07 -9.96 26.48
N ASN A 265 -27.85 -11.02 26.66
CA ASN A 265 -27.32 -12.30 27.14
C ASN A 265 -26.66 -13.08 26.00
N PRO A 266 -25.62 -13.88 26.31
CA PRO A 266 -24.99 -14.75 25.32
C PRO A 266 -25.98 -15.72 24.66
N SER A 267 -25.76 -15.99 23.38
CA SER A 267 -26.61 -16.84 22.55
C SER A 267 -25.78 -17.80 21.71
N THR A 268 -26.26 -19.03 21.56
CA THR A 268 -25.67 -20.04 20.65
C THR A 268 -26.42 -20.16 19.33
N ALA A 269 -27.34 -19.23 19.03
CA ALA A 269 -28.10 -19.24 17.77
C ALA A 269 -27.21 -19.04 16.54
N GLY A 270 -26.08 -18.32 16.71
CA GLY A 270 -25.20 -17.91 15.62
C GLY A 270 -25.78 -16.77 14.79
N ASP A 271 -24.96 -16.25 13.88
CA ASP A 271 -25.30 -15.19 12.93
C ASP A 271 -26.01 -13.98 13.57
N MET A 272 -25.56 -13.54 14.73
CA MET A 272 -26.15 -12.42 15.47
C MET A 272 -26.09 -11.11 14.66
N ASP A 273 -27.18 -10.35 14.70
CA ASP A 273 -27.26 -8.99 14.13
C ASP A 273 -26.26 -8.05 14.77
N ILE A 274 -25.61 -7.23 13.95
CA ILE A 274 -24.70 -6.18 14.42
C ILE A 274 -25.43 -4.84 14.29
N ALA A 275 -25.86 -4.29 15.42
CA ALA A 275 -26.49 -2.98 15.45
C ALA A 275 -25.53 -1.88 14.96
N LYS A 276 -26.08 -0.81 14.38
CA LYS A 276 -25.28 0.36 13.97
C LYS A 276 -24.53 0.95 15.16
N GLY A 277 -23.22 1.17 15.03
CA GLY A 277 -22.33 1.59 16.11
C GLY A 277 -22.12 0.53 17.21
N GLY A 278 -22.71 -0.64 17.08
CA GLY A 278 -22.60 -1.76 18.00
C GLY A 278 -21.56 -2.77 17.56
N TYR A 279 -21.36 -3.76 18.43
CA TYR A 279 -20.39 -4.82 18.25
C TYR A 279 -20.98 -6.16 18.66
N VAL A 280 -20.41 -7.24 18.14
CA VAL A 280 -20.70 -8.61 18.61
C VAL A 280 -19.39 -9.31 18.92
N LEU A 281 -19.31 -9.93 20.09
CA LEU A 281 -18.23 -10.86 20.43
C LEU A 281 -18.70 -12.27 20.11
N HIS A 282 -17.90 -13.01 19.35
CA HIS A 282 -18.12 -14.42 19.04
C HIS A 282 -16.98 -15.25 19.62
N GLY A 283 -17.31 -16.21 20.48
CA GLY A 283 -16.38 -17.22 20.97
C GLY A 283 -16.51 -18.50 20.17
N HIS A 284 -15.41 -18.95 19.57
CA HIS A 284 -15.30 -20.28 18.96
C HIS A 284 -14.66 -21.27 19.96
N GLY A 285 -15.12 -22.53 19.99
CA GLY A 285 -14.48 -23.60 20.75
C GLY A 285 -14.39 -23.27 22.25
N THR A 286 -13.21 -23.33 22.86
CA THR A 286 -13.06 -23.00 24.30
C THR A 286 -13.43 -21.55 24.63
N ALA A 287 -13.32 -20.61 23.67
CA ALA A 287 -13.77 -19.24 23.86
C ALA A 287 -15.31 -19.12 23.85
N ALA A 288 -16.04 -20.10 23.31
CA ALA A 288 -17.50 -20.14 23.41
C ALA A 288 -17.93 -20.30 24.87
N THR A 289 -17.23 -21.14 25.64
CA THR A 289 -17.46 -21.29 27.08
C THR A 289 -17.21 -19.99 27.82
N PHE A 290 -16.12 -19.28 27.50
CA PHE A 290 -15.86 -17.96 28.06
C PHE A 290 -17.00 -16.97 27.79
N ILE A 291 -17.50 -16.90 26.55
CA ILE A 291 -18.61 -15.99 26.21
C ILE A 291 -19.91 -16.41 26.92
N SER A 292 -20.19 -17.71 27.04
CA SER A 292 -21.41 -18.22 27.68
C SER A 292 -21.51 -17.94 29.18
N GLU A 293 -20.38 -17.64 29.84
CA GLU A 293 -20.33 -17.28 31.26
C GLU A 293 -20.52 -15.78 31.52
N LEU A 294 -20.62 -14.96 30.45
CA LEU A 294 -20.85 -13.52 30.56
C LEU A 294 -22.35 -13.21 30.69
N HIS A 295 -22.66 -12.03 31.22
CA HIS A 295 -24.04 -11.60 31.43
C HIS A 295 -24.26 -10.21 30.86
N GLU A 296 -25.51 -9.91 30.51
CA GLU A 296 -25.90 -8.55 30.15
C GLU A 296 -25.47 -7.55 31.25
N GLY A 297 -24.89 -6.43 30.84
CA GLY A 297 -24.38 -5.40 31.74
C GLY A 297 -22.93 -5.58 32.17
N ASP A 298 -22.31 -6.75 31.96
CA ASP A 298 -20.89 -6.95 32.23
C ASP A 298 -20.03 -5.95 31.44
N ILE A 299 -18.97 -5.46 32.09
CA ILE A 299 -17.96 -4.62 31.46
C ILE A 299 -16.70 -5.46 31.26
N ILE A 300 -16.36 -5.73 30.01
CA ILE A 300 -15.15 -6.45 29.63
C ILE A 300 -14.04 -5.47 29.23
N THR A 301 -12.79 -5.90 29.42
CA THR A 301 -11.62 -5.16 28.90
C THR A 301 -11.03 -5.91 27.71
N VAL A 302 -10.92 -5.24 26.56
CA VAL A 302 -10.28 -5.78 25.36
C VAL A 302 -8.90 -5.16 25.24
N SER A 303 -7.86 -5.98 25.16
CA SER A 303 -6.46 -5.55 25.05
C SER A 303 -5.84 -6.08 23.76
N PRO A 304 -6.08 -5.42 22.61
CA PRO A 304 -5.53 -5.81 21.32
C PRO A 304 -4.06 -5.41 21.18
N SER A 305 -3.31 -6.12 20.33
CA SER A 305 -1.90 -5.83 20.07
C SER A 305 -1.47 -6.21 18.66
N TRP A 306 -0.42 -5.52 18.18
CA TRP A 306 0.29 -5.80 16.94
C TRP A 306 1.77 -5.97 17.21
N THR A 307 2.31 -7.16 16.92
CA THR A 307 3.71 -7.46 17.24
C THR A 307 4.47 -8.09 16.08
N PHE A 308 5.77 -7.82 16.01
CA PHE A 308 6.71 -8.47 15.11
C PHE A 308 8.05 -8.63 15.83
N GLY A 309 8.41 -9.86 16.24
CA GLY A 309 9.50 -10.07 17.18
C GLY A 309 9.22 -9.30 18.49
N ASP A 310 10.19 -8.51 18.94
CA ASP A 310 10.05 -7.66 20.13
C ASP A 310 9.40 -6.29 19.82
N LEU A 311 9.16 -5.98 18.54
CA LEU A 311 8.52 -4.73 18.14
C LEU A 311 7.01 -4.81 18.39
N SER A 312 6.47 -3.82 19.10
CA SER A 312 5.03 -3.56 19.25
C SER A 312 4.71 -2.19 18.67
N VAL A 313 3.63 -2.10 17.89
CA VAL A 313 3.22 -0.86 17.20
C VAL A 313 1.77 -0.50 17.50
N GLU A 314 1.47 0.79 17.43
CA GLU A 314 0.10 1.31 17.39
C GLU A 314 -0.22 1.72 15.95
N PRO A 315 -0.77 0.82 15.13
CA PRO A 315 -0.95 1.09 13.71
C PRO A 315 -2.09 2.07 13.48
N TYR A 316 -1.85 3.06 12.62
CA TYR A 316 -2.85 4.00 12.15
C TYR A 316 -3.31 3.69 10.73
N GLN A 317 -2.40 3.19 9.89
CA GLN A 317 -2.66 2.63 8.58
C GLN A 317 -2.11 1.20 8.54
N VAL A 318 -2.89 0.27 8.02
CA VAL A 318 -2.47 -1.10 7.70
C VAL A 318 -3.08 -1.46 6.35
N ILE A 319 -2.22 -1.84 5.42
CA ILE A 319 -2.60 -2.58 4.21
C ILE A 319 -1.79 -3.88 4.18
N SER A 320 -2.25 -4.86 3.42
CA SER A 320 -1.65 -6.18 3.31
C SER A 320 -1.18 -6.50 1.90
N GLY A 321 0.02 -7.06 1.82
CA GLY A 321 0.63 -7.56 0.60
C GLY A 321 1.13 -8.98 0.77
N ASN A 322 1.49 -9.59 -0.35
CA ASN A 322 2.17 -10.86 -0.40
C ASN A 322 2.92 -10.94 -1.74
N PRO A 323 4.17 -11.42 -1.78
CA PRO A 323 5.10 -11.57 -0.67
C PRO A 323 5.78 -10.23 -0.27
N LYS A 324 6.57 -10.24 0.82
CA LYS A 324 7.62 -9.22 1.02
C LYS A 324 8.69 -9.48 -0.04
N ILE A 325 9.13 -8.43 -0.73
CA ILE A 325 10.03 -8.56 -1.89
C ILE A 325 11.39 -7.92 -1.66
N LEU A 326 11.47 -6.89 -0.81
CA LEU A 326 12.71 -6.24 -0.41
C LEU A 326 12.79 -6.13 1.10
N GLU A 327 14.00 -6.32 1.64
CA GLU A 327 14.34 -6.07 3.04
C GLU A 327 15.75 -5.48 3.11
N ASN A 328 15.93 -4.36 3.82
CA ASN A 328 17.23 -3.72 4.01
C ASN A 328 18.04 -3.46 2.72
N GLY A 329 17.35 -3.20 1.59
CA GLY A 329 17.96 -2.97 0.29
C GLY A 329 18.35 -4.26 -0.46
N GLU A 330 18.01 -5.43 0.05
CA GLU A 330 18.27 -6.73 -0.58
C GLU A 330 17.01 -7.32 -1.21
N THR A 331 17.15 -7.92 -2.39
CA THR A 331 16.09 -8.63 -3.10
C THR A 331 15.85 -10.01 -2.47
N LEU A 332 14.65 -10.22 -1.95
CA LEU A 332 14.24 -11.50 -1.38
C LEU A 332 13.83 -12.50 -2.48
N GLN A 333 14.21 -13.76 -2.28
CA GLN A 333 13.86 -14.88 -3.16
C GLN A 333 12.40 -15.31 -2.95
N SER A 334 11.48 -14.48 -3.46
CA SER A 334 10.05 -14.51 -3.14
C SER A 334 9.18 -15.23 -4.17
N GLU A 335 9.78 -15.75 -5.25
CA GLU A 335 9.04 -16.39 -6.36
C GLU A 335 8.35 -17.72 -5.95
N GLY A 336 8.79 -18.33 -4.84
CA GLY A 336 8.18 -19.54 -4.27
C GLY A 336 7.08 -19.28 -3.23
N ASP A 337 6.88 -18.03 -2.81
CA ASP A 337 5.99 -17.69 -1.67
C ASP A 337 4.50 -17.73 -2.04
N ARG A 338 4.19 -17.66 -3.34
CA ARG A 338 2.83 -17.75 -3.89
C ARG A 338 2.86 -18.37 -5.30
N GLY A 339 1.84 -19.15 -5.65
CA GLY A 339 1.81 -19.94 -6.89
C GLY A 339 2.02 -19.16 -8.20
N ASP A 340 1.65 -17.89 -8.26
CA ASP A 340 1.90 -17.04 -9.43
C ASP A 340 3.15 -16.17 -9.30
N ALA A 341 3.88 -16.15 -8.18
CA ALA A 341 4.97 -15.20 -7.92
C ALA A 341 6.16 -15.36 -8.89
N SER A 342 6.43 -16.58 -9.36
CA SER A 342 7.39 -16.92 -10.42
C SER A 342 6.89 -16.66 -11.85
N ALA A 343 5.61 -16.34 -12.02
CA ALA A 343 5.03 -16.02 -13.33
C ALA A 343 5.09 -14.52 -13.62
N ARG A 344 5.18 -14.16 -14.91
CA ARG A 344 5.16 -12.76 -15.35
C ARG A 344 3.72 -12.26 -15.42
N HIS A 345 3.43 -11.23 -14.64
CA HIS A 345 2.13 -10.58 -14.59
C HIS A 345 2.29 -9.06 -14.48
N PRO A 346 1.22 -8.28 -14.75
CA PRO A 346 1.14 -6.94 -14.20
C PRO A 346 1.22 -7.04 -12.68
N ARG A 347 1.99 -6.15 -12.06
CA ARG A 347 2.29 -6.19 -10.62
C ARG A 347 2.28 -4.78 -10.06
N SER A 348 1.84 -4.68 -8.81
CA SER A 348 1.94 -3.47 -8.01
C SER A 348 2.80 -3.74 -6.77
N ALA A 349 3.56 -2.74 -6.34
CA ALA A 349 4.34 -2.78 -5.11
C ALA A 349 4.30 -1.44 -4.37
N VAL A 350 4.37 -1.54 -3.04
CA VAL A 350 4.55 -0.39 -2.14
C VAL A 350 5.75 -0.65 -1.26
N GLY A 351 6.50 0.41 -0.96
CA GLY A 351 7.69 0.32 -0.14
C GLY A 351 8.12 1.66 0.42
N TYR A 352 9.18 1.63 1.22
CA TYR A 352 9.82 2.82 1.76
C TYR A 352 11.35 2.71 1.65
N GLY A 353 12.03 3.83 1.85
CA GLY A 353 13.48 3.93 1.88
C GLY A 353 13.94 5.13 2.71
N ASP A 354 15.25 5.34 2.79
CA ASP A 354 15.87 6.43 3.56
C ASP A 354 15.40 6.47 5.03
N GLY A 355 15.39 5.30 5.68
CA GLY A 355 14.93 5.17 7.07
C GLY A 355 13.45 5.52 7.28
N GLY A 356 12.61 5.36 6.24
CA GLY A 356 11.19 5.70 6.29
C GLY A 356 10.85 7.13 5.88
N LYS A 357 11.83 7.91 5.39
CA LYS A 357 11.64 9.28 4.90
C LYS A 357 11.08 9.36 3.49
N LYS A 358 11.11 8.26 2.73
CA LYS A 358 10.55 8.20 1.37
C LYS A 358 9.61 7.02 1.23
N ALA A 359 8.46 7.24 0.59
CA ALA A 359 7.55 6.19 0.14
C ALA A 359 7.64 6.01 -1.38
N TYR A 360 7.42 4.77 -1.81
CA TYR A 360 7.46 4.37 -3.20
C TYR A 360 6.19 3.60 -3.55
N PHE A 361 5.56 4.00 -4.65
CA PHE A 361 4.47 3.28 -5.28
C PHE A 361 4.90 2.86 -6.67
N LEU A 362 4.68 1.61 -7.04
CA LEU A 362 5.17 1.09 -8.30
C LEU A 362 4.14 0.17 -8.95
N VAL A 363 4.00 0.31 -10.26
CA VAL A 363 3.20 -0.54 -11.13
C VAL A 363 4.03 -0.93 -12.34
N VAL A 364 4.00 -2.21 -12.69
CA VAL A 364 4.52 -2.73 -13.95
C VAL A 364 3.36 -3.32 -14.73
N ASP A 365 3.14 -2.83 -15.95
CA ASP A 365 2.13 -3.41 -16.84
C ASP A 365 2.55 -4.83 -17.25
N GLY A 366 1.61 -5.62 -17.76
CA GLY A 366 1.89 -6.96 -18.26
C GLY A 366 0.82 -7.47 -19.21
N ARG A 367 1.01 -8.69 -19.73
CA ARG A 367 0.06 -9.37 -20.63
C ARG A 367 -0.24 -8.57 -21.92
N SER A 368 0.73 -7.80 -22.41
CA SER A 368 0.60 -7.05 -23.66
C SER A 368 1.90 -7.06 -24.46
N PRO A 369 1.88 -6.76 -25.78
CA PRO A 369 3.10 -6.67 -26.59
C PRO A 369 4.08 -5.58 -26.13
N ILE A 370 3.59 -4.55 -25.44
CA ILE A 370 4.42 -3.44 -24.97
C ILE A 370 4.99 -3.68 -23.56
N SER A 371 4.43 -4.62 -22.81
CA SER A 371 4.92 -5.02 -21.49
C SER A 371 4.56 -6.48 -21.19
N SER A 372 5.57 -7.31 -20.98
CA SER A 372 5.41 -8.72 -20.63
C SER A 372 4.99 -8.95 -19.18
N GLY A 373 5.20 -7.96 -18.30
CA GLY A 373 5.05 -8.11 -16.85
C GLY A 373 6.28 -8.72 -16.18
N VAL A 374 6.22 -8.85 -14.86
CA VAL A 374 7.36 -9.23 -14.02
C VAL A 374 7.02 -10.32 -13.01
N ARG A 375 8.06 -11.07 -12.62
CA ARG A 375 8.07 -11.93 -11.43
C ARG A 375 8.33 -11.08 -10.19
N THR A 376 8.14 -11.63 -8.99
CA THR A 376 8.25 -10.84 -7.75
C THR A 376 9.69 -10.38 -7.45
N THR A 377 10.72 -11.14 -7.82
CA THR A 377 12.13 -10.73 -7.66
C THR A 377 12.51 -9.58 -8.61
N TRP A 378 11.98 -9.58 -9.84
CA TRP A 378 12.17 -8.49 -10.79
C TRP A 378 11.48 -7.21 -10.32
N LEU A 379 10.27 -7.35 -9.77
CA LEU A 379 9.56 -6.24 -9.12
C LEU A 379 10.39 -5.65 -7.96
N ALA A 380 11.03 -6.52 -7.17
CA ALA A 380 11.91 -6.13 -6.09
C ALA A 380 13.12 -5.33 -6.60
N ASP A 381 13.82 -5.84 -7.62
CA ASP A 381 14.97 -5.15 -8.19
C ASP A 381 14.59 -3.76 -8.71
N ILE A 382 13.44 -3.61 -9.37
CA ILE A 382 12.96 -2.31 -9.84
C ILE A 382 12.66 -1.37 -8.66
N MET A 383 12.00 -1.84 -7.59
CA MET A 383 11.78 -1.06 -6.36
C MET A 383 13.11 -0.61 -5.73
N ARG A 384 14.12 -1.48 -5.72
CA ARG A 384 15.47 -1.21 -5.20
C ARG A 384 16.18 -0.16 -6.04
N TYR A 385 16.14 -0.28 -7.37
CA TYR A 385 16.68 0.73 -8.28
C TYR A 385 15.98 2.09 -8.15
N ALA A 386 14.67 2.10 -7.84
CA ALA A 386 13.94 3.33 -7.53
C ALA A 386 14.35 3.97 -6.20
N GLY A 387 15.02 3.22 -5.31
CA GLY A 387 15.54 3.70 -4.03
C GLY A 387 14.82 3.18 -2.78
N ALA A 388 13.93 2.19 -2.92
CA ALA A 388 13.32 1.51 -1.77
C ALA A 388 14.32 0.56 -1.10
N THR A 389 14.26 0.49 0.24
CA THR A 389 15.01 -0.50 1.03
C THR A 389 14.10 -1.66 1.47
N ASP A 390 12.83 -1.37 1.71
CA ASP A 390 11.83 -2.35 2.12
C ASP A 390 10.59 -2.19 1.25
N ALA A 391 10.05 -3.31 0.76
CA ALA A 391 8.90 -3.31 -0.12
C ALA A 391 8.15 -4.65 -0.08
N MET A 392 6.88 -4.59 -0.42
CA MET A 392 6.04 -5.78 -0.63
C MET A 392 5.26 -5.68 -1.93
N ASN A 393 5.04 -6.83 -2.55
CA ASN A 393 4.08 -6.96 -3.64
C ASN A 393 2.66 -6.86 -3.06
N VAL A 394 1.81 -6.07 -3.70
CA VAL A 394 0.38 -5.97 -3.39
C VAL A 394 -0.45 -6.60 -4.52
N ASP A 395 -1.78 -6.46 -4.51
CA ASP A 395 -2.60 -7.07 -5.57
C ASP A 395 -2.14 -6.60 -6.97
N GLY A 396 -2.24 -7.48 -7.95
CA GLY A 396 -1.70 -7.26 -9.28
C GLY A 396 -2.68 -7.64 -10.38
N GLY A 397 -2.16 -7.99 -11.55
CA GLY A 397 -3.00 -8.33 -12.69
C GLY A 397 -3.88 -7.14 -13.11
N GLY A 398 -5.17 -7.40 -13.33
CA GLY A 398 -6.14 -6.37 -13.74
C GLY A 398 -6.41 -5.29 -12.70
N SER A 399 -5.99 -5.50 -11.44
CA SER A 399 -6.10 -4.50 -10.38
C SER A 399 -4.99 -3.43 -10.44
N SER A 400 -3.91 -3.69 -11.18
CA SER A 400 -2.71 -2.85 -11.18
C SER A 400 -3.00 -1.48 -11.77
N VAL A 401 -2.97 -0.43 -10.94
CA VAL A 401 -3.23 0.95 -11.35
C VAL A 401 -2.32 1.87 -10.56
N LEU A 402 -1.64 2.79 -11.25
CA LEU A 402 -1.04 3.98 -10.64
C LEU A 402 -1.87 5.19 -11.03
N TYR A 403 -2.40 5.88 -10.02
CA TYR A 403 -3.20 7.08 -10.16
C TYR A 403 -2.35 8.31 -9.87
N THR A 404 -2.50 9.33 -10.71
CA THR A 404 -2.07 10.71 -10.46
C THR A 404 -3.20 11.66 -10.89
N SER A 405 -3.40 12.77 -10.17
CA SER A 405 -4.58 13.65 -10.31
C SER A 405 -4.31 15.00 -10.95
#